data_AF-A0A7V2RP89-F1
#
_entry.id   AF-A0A7V2RP89-F1
#
_cell.length_a   1.000
_cell.length_b   1.000
_cell.length_c   1.000
_cell.angle_alpha   90.00
_cell.angle_beta   90.00
_cell.angle_gamma   90.00
#
_symmetry.space_group_name_H-M   'P 1'
#
loop_
_entity.id
_entity.type
_entity.pdbx_description
1 polymer ?
#
loop_
_entity_poly.entity_id
_entity_poly.type
_entity_poly.pdbx_seq_one_letter_code
_entity_poly.pdbx_strand_id
1 'polypeptide(L)' 'MKLYIEESYNELMTKVTWPTWPNLQQTTAVVLIGLGIFTLLVFIMDTISKFSLNAIYPE' A
#
# COMPACT_ATOMS: atom_id res chain seq x y z
N MET A 1 -1.79 33.31 2.24
CA MET A 1 -2.31 31.92 2.21
C MET A 1 -3.01 31.59 0.88
N LYS A 2 -4.07 32.30 0.46
CA LYS A 2 -4.75 32.01 -0.83
C LYS A 2 -3.79 31.96 -2.03
N LEU A 3 -2.90 32.96 -2.14
CA LEU A 3 -1.93 33.06 -3.23
C LEU A 3 -0.96 31.86 -3.29
N TYR A 4 -0.47 31.40 -2.14
CA TYR A 4 0.44 30.24 -2.04
C TYR A 4 -0.23 28.93 -2.47
N ILE A 5 -1.52 28.74 -2.15
CA ILE A 5 -2.26 27.54 -2.56
C ILE A 5 -2.50 27.56 -4.07
N GLU A 6 -2.80 28.74 -4.63
CA GLU A 6 -3.02 28.92 -6.07
C GLU A 6 -1.74 28.71 -6.88
N GLU A 7 -0.61 29.25 -6.41
CA GLU A 7 0.72 29.01 -7.00
C GLU A 7 1.12 27.53 -6.91
N SER A 8 0.92 26.89 -5.76
CA SER A 8 1.21 25.46 -5.58
C SER A 8 0.35 24.57 -6.49
N TYR A 9 -0.93 24.91 -6.68
CA TYR A 9 -1.80 24.17 -7.59
C TYR A 9 -1.35 24.29 -9.05
N ASN A 10 -1.03 25.51 -9.48
CA ASN A 10 -0.52 25.76 -10.83
C ASN A 10 0.80 25.02 -11.08
N GLU A 11 1.70 24.98 -10.09
CA GLU A 11 2.96 24.24 -10.16
C GLU A 11 2.73 22.73 -10.27
N LEU A 12 1.89 22.15 -9.41
CA LEU A 12 1.57 20.72 -9.45
C LEU A 12 0.89 20.29 -10.75
N MET A 13 0.19 21.20 -11.43
CA MET A 13 -0.48 20.91 -12.70
C MET A 13 0.45 21.08 -13.92
N THR A 14 1.38 22.03 -13.88
CA THR A 14 2.23 22.38 -15.06
C THR A 14 3.65 21.84 -14.99
N LYS A 15 4.17 21.53 -13.80
CA LYS A 15 5.54 21.05 -13.58
C LYS A 15 5.64 19.58 -13.21
N VAL A 16 4.52 18.85 -13.15
CA VAL A 16 4.50 17.42 -12.83
C VAL A 16 3.88 16.63 -13.98
N THR A 17 4.55 15.55 -14.36
CA THR A 17 4.05 14.58 -15.35
C THR A 17 3.13 13.58 -14.66
N TRP A 18 1.87 13.95 -14.44
CA TRP A 18 0.86 13.01 -13.94
C TRP A 18 0.63 11.88 -14.95
N PRO A 19 0.69 10.61 -14.52
CA PRO A 19 0.31 9.51 -15.39
C PRO A 19 -1.18 9.59 -15.71
N THR A 20 -1.58 9.05 -16.85
CA THR A 20 -3.01 8.94 -17.19
C THR A 20 -3.73 8.06 -16.15
N TRP A 21 -5.03 8.32 -15.94
CA TRP A 21 -5.86 7.55 -15.02
C TRP A 21 -5.76 6.02 -15.17
N PRO A 22 -5.76 5.44 -16.40
CA PRO A 22 -5.59 4.01 -16.57
C PRO A 22 -4.22 3.50 -16.09
N ASN A 23 -3.16 4.29 -16.31
CA ASN A 23 -1.81 3.92 -15.89
C ASN A 23 -1.67 3.96 -14.36
N LEU A 24 -2.31 4.92 -13.69
CA LEU A 24 -2.36 4.99 -12.22
C LEU A 24 -3.06 3.78 -11.59
N GLN A 25 -4.15 3.32 -12.21
CA GLN A 25 -4.86 2.14 -11.76
C GLN A 25 -4.04 0.87 -11.97
N GLN A 26 -3.32 0.77 -13.10
CA GLN A 26 -2.44 -0.35 -13.38
C GLN A 26 -1.31 -0.48 -12.34
N THR A 27 -0.64 0.62 -12.00
CA THR A 27 0.42 0.60 -10.97
C THR A 27 -0.15 0.24 -9.60
N THR A 28 -1.33 0.78 -9.26
CA THR A 28 -2.02 0.46 -8.01
C THR A 28 -2.42 -1.02 -7.93
N ALA A 29 -2.90 -1.60 -9.03
CA ALA A 29 -3.29 -3.01 -9.08
C ALA A 29 -2.10 -3.95 -8.79
N VAL A 30 -0.92 -3.64 -9.34
CA VAL A 30 0.31 -4.40 -9.06
C VAL A 30 0.68 -4.32 -7.58
N VAL A 31 0.58 -3.14 -6.97
CA VAL A 31 0.84 -2.95 -5.53
C VAL A 31 -0.16 -3.73 -4.69
N LEU A 32 -1.45 -3.71 -5.04
CA LEU A 32 -2.50 -4.45 -4.32
C LEU A 32 -2.26 -5.97 -4.35
N ILE A 33 -1.80 -6.52 -5.48
CA ILE A 33 -1.42 -7.93 -5.58
C ILE A 33 -0.23 -8.23 -4.65
N GLY A 34 0.78 -7.36 -4.65
CA GLY A 34 1.93 -7.47 -3.74
C GLY A 34 1.51 -7.45 -2.27
N LEU A 35 0.60 -6.55 -1.89
CA LEU A 35 0.02 -6.50 -0.54
C LEU A 35 -0.73 -7.79 -0.20
N GLY A 36 -1.52 -8.33 -1.14
CA GLY A 36 -2.24 -9.59 -0.95
C GLY A 36 -1.31 -10.77 -0.65
N ILE A 37 -0.18 -10.87 -1.37
CA ILE A 37 0.85 -11.88 -1.09
C ILE A 37 1.45 -11.67 0.29
N PHE A 38 1.79 -10.43 0.65
CA PHE A 38 2.35 -10.09 1.96
C PHE A 38 1.40 -10.46 3.10
N THR A 39 0.12 -10.14 2.97
CA THR A 39 -0.92 -10.50 3.93
C THR A 39 -1.01 -12.01 4.10
N LEU A 40 -0.94 -12.78 3.01
CA LEU A 40 -1.01 -14.24 3.06
C LEU A 40 0.22 -14.84 3.75
N LEU A 41 1.43 -14.29 3.51
CA LEU A 41 2.64 -14.70 4.19
C LEU A 41 2.57 -14.45 5.70
N VAL A 42 2.16 -13.25 6.12
CA VAL A 42 1.99 -12.93 7.54
C VAL A 42 0.93 -13.82 8.19
N PHE A 43 -0.17 -14.10 7.49
CA PHE A 43 -1.21 -15.00 8.00
C PHE A 43 -0.68 -16.43 8.26
N ILE A 44 0.18 -16.95 7.38
CA ILE A 44 0.85 -18.25 7.59
C ILE A 44 1.76 -18.17 8.81
N MET A 45 2.58 -17.12 8.92
CA MET A 45 3.47 -16.92 10.06
C MET A 45 2.71 -16.85 11.39
N ASP A 46 1.60 -16.11 11.43
CA ASP A 46 0.73 -16.00 12.61
C ASP A 46 0.13 -17.36 12.99
N THR A 47 -0.29 -18.14 12.00
CA THR A 47 -0.86 -19.48 12.21
C THR A 47 0.19 -20.44 12.79
N ILE A 48 1.40 -20.44 12.23
CA ILE A 48 2.53 -21.26 12.73
C ILE A 48 2.90 -20.84 14.16
N SER A 49 2.97 -19.54 14.43
CA SER A 49 3.28 -19.01 15.75
C SER A 49 2.24 -19.44 16.78
N LYS A 50 0.94 -19.26 16.49
CA LYS A 50 -0.15 -19.71 17.38
C LYS A 50 -0.11 -21.21 17.62
N PHE A 51 0.10 -22.00 16.58
CA PHE A 51 0.22 -23.45 16.72
C PHE A 51 1.41 -23.86 17.59
N SER A 52 2.57 -23.22 17.36
CA SER A 52 3.80 -23.50 18.12
C SER A 52 3.66 -23.11 19.58
N LEU A 53 3.04 -21.96 19.87
CA LEU A 53 2.78 -21.50 21.23
C LEU A 53 1.81 -22.44 21.96
N ASN A 54 0.70 -22.83 21.34
CA ASN A 54 -0.24 -23.78 21.92
C ASN A 54 0.38 -25.16 22.18
N ALA A 55 1.40 -25.56 21.40
CA ALA A 55 2.10 -26.82 21.60
C ALA A 55 3.09 -26.79 22.78
N ILE A 56 3.70 -25.63 23.08
CA ILE A 56 4.72 -25.47 24.13
C ILE A 56 4.10 -25.01 25.46
N TYR A 57 3.15 -24.07 25.38
CA TYR A 57 2.32 -23.63 26.49
C TYR A 57 0.86 -24.04 26.20
N PRO A 58 0.56 -25.35 26.31
CA PRO A 58 -0.81 -25.74 26.50
C PRO A 58 -1.20 -25.23 27.89
N GLU A 59 -2.04 -24.20 27.95
CA GLU A 59 -2.87 -24.00 29.14
C GLU A 59 -3.58 -25.31 29.48
#